data_AF-A0AAQ3MG00-F1
#
_entry.id   AF-A0AAQ3MG00-F1
#
_cell.length_a   1.000
_cell.length_b   1.000
_cell.length_c   1.000
_cell.angle_alpha   90.00
_cell.angle_beta   90.00
_cell.angle_gamma   90.00
#
_symmetry.space_group_name_H-M   'P 1'
#
loop_
_entity.id
_entity.type
_entity.pdbx_description
1 polymer ?
#
loop_
_entity_poly.entity_id
_entity_poly.type
_entity_poly.pdbx_seq_one_letter_code
_entity_poly.pdbx_strand_id
1 'polypeptide(L)'
;MFVICEPWKTFVYAPNSSSYNMASNTKKKVFGSEEALEMVEELRAAFDCGKTRGCEWRISQLKALIKLSEEHEKEIVQALHSDLSKSETEAFVQEVLISLQTIINCF
;
A
#
# COMPACT_ATOMS: atom_id res chain seq x y z
N MET A 1 15.98 34.64 23.57
CA MET A 1 14.61 34.51 23.04
C MET A 1 14.64 33.44 21.96
N PHE A 2 13.97 32.32 22.24
CA PHE A 2 13.63 31.16 21.42
C PHE A 2 14.48 30.76 20.20
N VAL A 3 15.06 29.57 20.35
CA VAL A 3 15.77 28.70 19.42
C VAL A 3 14.82 28.21 18.32
N ILE A 4 15.25 28.33 17.07
CA ILE A 4 14.69 27.56 15.95
C ILE A 4 15.18 26.12 16.12
N CYS A 5 14.23 25.22 16.40
CA CYS A 5 14.47 23.79 16.44
C CYS A 5 14.41 23.25 15.00
N GLU A 6 15.57 23.00 14.37
CA GLU A 6 15.69 22.17 13.17
C GLU A 6 15.60 20.69 13.60
N PRO A 7 14.50 19.95 13.35
CA PRO A 7 14.25 18.66 14.00
C PRO A 7 15.01 17.45 13.42
N TRP A 8 15.87 17.63 12.42
CA TRP A 8 16.35 16.49 11.62
C TRP A 8 17.88 16.37 11.51
N LYS A 9 18.64 17.13 12.30
CA LYS A 9 20.11 17.20 12.23
C LYS A 9 20.86 16.42 13.32
N THR A 10 20.40 15.21 13.67
CA THR A 10 21.27 14.23 14.35
C THR A 10 20.88 12.79 13.99
N PHE A 11 21.63 12.16 13.09
CA PHE A 11 22.33 10.91 13.41
C PHE A 11 23.40 10.64 12.33
N VAL A 12 24.66 10.88 12.68
CA VAL A 12 25.80 10.27 12.00
C VAL A 12 25.94 8.86 12.57
N TYR A 13 25.91 7.83 11.73
CA TYR A 13 26.44 6.51 12.09
C TYR A 13 27.37 6.02 10.98
N ALA A 14 28.66 5.93 11.31
CA ALA A 14 29.67 5.25 10.52
C ALA A 14 29.62 3.73 10.82
N PRO A 15 29.91 2.86 9.85
CA PRO A 15 29.70 1.42 9.97
C PRO A 15 30.83 0.78 10.81
N ASN A 16 30.51 -0.31 11.53
CA ASN A 16 31.30 -1.55 11.59
C ASN A 16 30.65 -2.63 12.50
N SER A 17 30.35 -3.76 11.85
CA SER A 17 30.35 -5.15 12.36
C SER A 17 29.86 -5.46 13.78
N SER A 18 28.61 -5.90 13.91
CA SER A 18 28.25 -7.12 14.66
C SER A 18 26.84 -7.59 14.32
N SER A 19 26.73 -8.90 14.13
CA SER A 19 25.60 -9.67 13.59
C SER A 19 24.24 -9.35 14.22
N TYR A 20 23.28 -8.94 13.41
CA TYR A 20 21.86 -9.15 13.69
C TYR A 20 21.29 -10.11 12.63
N ASN A 21 21.41 -11.40 12.94
CA ASN A 21 20.56 -12.41 12.33
C ASN A 21 19.16 -12.23 12.89
N MET A 22 18.24 -11.72 12.09
CA MET A 22 16.81 -11.92 12.33
C MET A 22 16.26 -12.66 11.13
N ALA A 23 16.44 -13.98 11.14
CA ALA A 23 15.75 -14.88 10.25
C ALA A 23 14.26 -14.82 10.60
N SER A 24 13.52 -13.98 9.89
CA SER A 24 12.06 -14.04 9.84
C SER A 24 11.67 -15.31 9.09
N ASN A 25 11.58 -16.43 9.81
CA ASN A 25 10.98 -17.66 9.29
C ASN A 25 9.45 -17.50 9.25
N THR A 26 8.97 -16.57 8.42
CA THR A 26 7.59 -16.56 7.97
C THR A 26 7.51 -17.56 6.83
N LYS A 27 6.90 -18.74 7.05
CA LYS A 27 6.50 -19.62 5.95
C LYS A 27 5.65 -18.78 4.99
N LYS A 28 6.24 -18.36 3.86
CA LYS A 28 5.54 -17.62 2.82
C LYS A 28 4.51 -18.57 2.23
N LYS A 29 3.23 -18.41 2.58
CA LYS A 29 2.14 -19.12 1.91
C LYS A 29 2.22 -18.73 0.44
N VAL A 30 2.66 -19.66 -0.41
CA VAL A 30 2.71 -19.44 -1.84
C VAL A 30 1.28 -19.54 -2.35
N PHE A 31 0.82 -18.52 -3.07
CA PHE A 31 -0.48 -18.55 -3.74
C PHE A 31 -0.41 -19.60 -4.86
N GLY A 32 -1.13 -20.71 -4.70
CA GLY A 32 -1.11 -21.84 -5.63
C GLY A 32 -2.08 -21.67 -6.79
N SER A 33 -1.97 -22.56 -7.77
CA SER A 33 -2.82 -22.54 -8.97
C SER A 33 -4.28 -22.86 -8.66
N GLU A 34 -4.52 -23.77 -7.71
CA GLU A 34 -5.88 -24.19 -7.35
C GLU A 34 -6.63 -23.04 -6.64
N GLU A 35 -5.98 -22.41 -5.66
CA GLU A 35 -6.57 -21.26 -4.96
C GLU A 35 -6.81 -20.07 -5.90
N ALA A 36 -5.97 -19.91 -6.92
CA ALA A 36 -6.17 -18.91 -7.95
C ALA A 36 -7.41 -19.19 -8.81
N LEU A 37 -7.64 -20.46 -9.16
CA LEU A 37 -8.82 -20.87 -9.94
C LEU A 37 -10.11 -20.65 -9.14
N GLU A 38 -10.15 -21.08 -7.88
CA GLU A 38 -11.28 -20.88 -6.98
C GLU A 38 -11.64 -19.39 -6.86
N MET A 39 -10.64 -18.54 -6.60
CA MET A 39 -10.83 -17.09 -6.51
C MET A 39 -11.41 -16.50 -7.81
N VAL A 40 -10.91 -16.93 -8.98
CA VAL A 40 -11.40 -16.44 -10.27
C VAL A 40 -12.83 -16.88 -10.54
N GLU A 41 -13.20 -18.11 -10.18
CA GLU A 41 -14.58 -18.61 -10.31
C GLU A 41 -15.55 -17.78 -9.46
N GLU A 42 -15.20 -17.48 -8.20
CA GLU A 42 -16.01 -16.62 -7.32
C GLU A 42 -16.19 -15.21 -7.89
N LEU A 43 -15.10 -14.59 -8.37
CA LEU A 43 -15.13 -13.25 -8.94
C LEU A 43 -15.98 -13.20 -10.22
N ARG A 44 -15.92 -14.23 -11.07
CA ARG A 44 -16.78 -14.36 -12.26
C ARG A 44 -18.25 -14.49 -11.86
N ALA A 45 -18.57 -15.34 -10.89
CA ALA A 45 -19.94 -15.48 -10.41
C ALA A 45 -20.49 -14.16 -9.86
N ALA A 46 -19.68 -13.38 -9.13
CA ALA A 46 -20.07 -12.06 -8.63
C ALA A 46 -20.32 -11.04 -9.76
N PHE A 47 -19.55 -11.11 -10.85
CA PHE A 47 -19.76 -10.28 -12.03
C PHE A 47 -21.01 -10.69 -12.81
N ASP A 48 -21.16 -11.98 -13.09
CA ASP A 48 -22.22 -12.55 -13.92
C ASP A 48 -23.61 -12.40 -13.27
N CYS A 49 -23.69 -12.44 -11.93
CA CYS A 49 -24.94 -12.14 -11.22
C CYS A 49 -25.32 -10.64 -11.25
N GLY A 50 -24.48 -9.77 -11.84
CA GLY A 50 -24.78 -8.36 -12.05
C GLY A 50 -24.52 -7.46 -10.85
N LYS A 51 -23.95 -7.99 -9.75
CA LYS A 51 -23.65 -7.23 -8.52
C LYS A 51 -22.83 -5.96 -8.80
N THR A 52 -21.92 -6.01 -9.77
CA THR A 52 -21.01 -4.91 -10.14
C THR A 52 -21.64 -3.83 -11.02
N ARG A 53 -22.86 -4.06 -11.55
CA ARG A 53 -23.51 -3.15 -12.50
C ARG A 53 -24.13 -1.91 -11.86
N GLY A 54 -24.46 -1.96 -10.57
CA GLY A 54 -25.07 -0.83 -9.86
C GLY A 54 -24.11 0.36 -9.71
N CYS A 55 -24.57 1.57 -10.02
CA CYS A 55 -23.78 2.80 -9.79
C CYS A 55 -23.41 2.96 -8.31
N GLU A 56 -24.38 2.76 -7.40
CA GLU A 56 -24.14 2.81 -5.95
C GLU A 56 -23.09 1.80 -5.50
N TRP A 57 -23.09 0.60 -6.10
CA TRP A 57 -22.06 -0.39 -5.81
C TRP A 57 -20.69 0.12 -6.24
N ARG A 58 -20.54 0.62 -7.47
CA ARG A 58 -19.25 1.17 -7.95
C ARG A 58 -18.76 2.33 -7.09
N ILE A 59 -19.65 3.27 -6.75
CA ILE A 59 -19.36 4.39 -5.84
C ILE A 59 -18.88 3.87 -4.48
N SER A 60 -19.53 2.86 -3.92
CA SER A 60 -19.12 2.27 -2.63
C SER A 60 -17.72 1.66 -2.69
N GLN A 61 -17.35 1.02 -3.81
CA GLN A 61 -16.02 0.44 -4.00
C GLN A 61 -14.95 1.53 -4.16
N LEU A 62 -15.23 2.59 -4.93
CA LEU A 62 -14.31 3.72 -5.07
C LEU A 62 -14.05 4.42 -3.72
N LYS A 63 -15.09 4.60 -2.90
CA LYS A 63 -14.94 5.13 -1.53
C LYS A 63 -14.13 4.19 -0.64
N ALA A 64 -14.29 2.88 -0.78
CA ALA A 64 -13.49 1.91 -0.05
C ALA A 64 -12.01 1.96 -0.45
N LEU A 65 -11.70 2.19 -1.73
CA LEU A 65 -10.32 2.38 -2.21
C LEU A 65 -9.69 3.66 -1.66
N ILE A 66 -10.42 4.78 -1.64
CA ILE A 66 -9.96 6.03 -1.00
C ILE A 66 -9.58 5.75 0.46
N LYS A 67 -10.50 5.14 1.21
CA LYS A 67 -10.30 4.81 2.62
C LYS A 67 -9.09 3.91 2.84
N LEU A 68 -8.92 2.87 2.01
CA LEU A 68 -7.77 1.97 2.09
C LEU A 68 -6.44 2.71 1.88
N SER A 69 -6.38 3.60 0.90
CA SER A 69 -5.18 4.39 0.61
C SER A 69 -4.85 5.38 1.74
N GLU A 70 -5.86 6.03 2.33
CA GLU A 70 -5.67 6.97 3.45
C GLU A 70 -5.26 6.25 4.74
N GLU A 71 -5.91 5.13 5.07
CA GLU A 71 -5.65 4.39 6.32
C GLU A 71 -4.27 3.70 6.31
N HIS A 72 -3.82 3.23 5.15
CA HIS A 72 -2.57 2.47 5.01
C HIS A 72 -1.45 3.21 4.28
N GLU A 73 -1.55 4.54 4.12
CA GLU A 73 -0.54 5.37 3.44
C GLU A 73 0.89 5.06 3.90
N LYS A 74 1.12 5.06 5.22
CA LYS A 74 2.45 4.84 5.79
C LYS A 74 2.96 3.43 5.53
N GLU A 75 2.08 2.44 5.59
CA GLU A 75 2.43 1.05 5.32
C GLU A 75 2.82 0.87 3.85
N ILE A 76 2.08 1.52 2.94
CA ILE A 76 2.38 1.54 1.50
C ILE A 76 3.75 2.18 1.26
N VAL A 77 4.02 3.36 1.83
CA VAL A 77 5.30 4.07 1.68
C VAL A 77 6.45 3.22 2.24
N GLN A 78 6.28 2.62 3.42
CA GLN A 78 7.31 1.76 4.02
C GLN A 78 7.58 0.50 3.20
N ALA A 79 6.53 -0.15 2.67
CA ALA A 79 6.68 -1.30 1.78
C ALA A 79 7.45 -0.91 0.50
N LEU A 80 7.11 0.22 -0.11
CA LEU A 80 7.80 0.73 -1.31
C LEU A 80 9.26 1.09 -1.05
N HIS A 81 9.56 1.66 0.12
CA HIS A 81 10.93 1.91 0.52
C HIS A 81 11.69 0.58 0.74
N SER A 82 11.08 -0.40 1.40
CA SER A 82 11.70 -1.72 1.63
C SER A 82 11.96 -2.48 0.32
N ASP A 83 11.00 -2.49 -0.59
CA ASP A 83 11.05 -3.31 -1.81
C ASP A 83 11.84 -2.63 -2.94
N LEU A 84 11.70 -1.31 -3.07
CA LEU A 84 12.21 -0.54 -4.21
C LEU A 84 13.19 0.57 -3.81
N SER A 85 13.41 0.82 -2.51
CA SER A 85 14.21 1.95 -2.01
C SER A 85 13.73 3.31 -2.52
N LYS A 86 12.43 3.45 -2.82
CA LYS A 86 11.81 4.74 -3.17
C LYS A 86 11.88 5.69 -1.97
N SER A 87 12.16 6.96 -2.25
CA SER A 87 12.04 7.99 -1.21
C SER A 87 10.59 8.14 -0.75
N GLU A 88 10.38 8.54 0.51
CA GLU A 88 9.02 8.71 1.06
C GLU A 88 8.18 9.66 0.21
N THR A 89 8.75 10.79 -0.21
CA THR A 89 8.06 11.80 -1.04
C THR A 89 7.65 11.24 -2.39
N GLU A 90 8.52 10.47 -3.05
CA GLU A 90 8.21 9.87 -4.35
C GLU A 90 7.11 8.81 -4.21
N ALA A 91 7.23 7.92 -3.22
CA ALA A 91 6.24 6.88 -2.94
C ALA A 91 4.86 7.48 -2.63
N PHE A 92 4.82 8.51 -1.78
CA PHE A 92 3.58 9.21 -1.43
C PHE A 92 2.94 9.88 -2.64
N VAL A 93 3.71 10.67 -3.41
CA VAL A 93 3.17 11.39 -4.58
C VAL A 93 2.67 10.42 -5.64
N GLN A 94 3.44 9.40 -5.99
CA GLN A 94 3.08 8.50 -7.09
C GLN A 94 1.97 7.51 -6.73
N GLU A 95 2.07 6.86 -5.58
CA GLU A 95 1.21 5.71 -5.28
C GLU A 95 -0.02 6.09 -4.45
N VAL A 96 0.04 7.19 -3.69
CA VAL A 96 -1.06 7.64 -2.83
C VAL A 96 -1.78 8.84 -3.44
N LEU A 97 -1.08 9.95 -3.66
CA LEU A 97 -1.71 11.20 -4.11
C LEU A 97 -2.34 11.08 -5.50
N ILE A 98 -1.61 10.57 -6.50
CA ILE A 98 -2.12 10.41 -7.87
C ILE A 98 -3.28 9.41 -7.92
N SER A 99 -3.19 8.32 -7.17
CA SER A 99 -4.25 7.31 -7.05
C SER A 99 -5.54 7.90 -6.51
N LEU A 100 -5.46 8.62 -5.39
CA LEU A 100 -6.61 9.31 -4.79
C LEU A 100 -7.21 10.34 -5.75
N GLN A 101 -6.38 11.16 -6.40
CA GLN A 101 -6.86 12.16 -7.36
C GLN A 101 -7.62 11.52 -8.53
N THR A 102 -7.11 10.39 -9.04
CA THR A 102 -7.74 9.67 -10.15
C THR A 102 -9.10 9.12 -9.75
N ILE A 103 -9.23 8.59 -8.53
CA ILE A 103 -10.50 8.09 -8.00
C ILE A 103 -11.49 9.23 -7.78
N ILE A 104 -11.04 10.37 -7.24
CA ILE A 104 -11.89 11.55 -7.02
C ILE A 104 -12.45 12.08 -8.36
N ASN A 105 -11.66 12.06 -9.44
CA ASN A 105 -12.11 12.48 -10.77
C ASN A 105 -13.13 11.54 -11.43
N CYS A 106 -13.42 10.39 -10.82
CA CYS A 106 -14.45 9.46 -11.29
C CYS A 106 -15.85 9.80 -10.72
N PHE A 107 -15.94 10.81 -9.85
CA PHE A 107 -17.18 11.38 -9.30
C PHE A 107 -17.54 12.69 -10.00
#